data_AF-A0A3B9A6H1-F1
#
_entry.id   AF-A0A3B9A6H1-F1
#
_cell.length_a   1.000
_cell.length_b   1.000
_cell.length_c   1.000
_cell.angle_alpha   90.00
_cell.angle_beta   90.00
_cell.angle_gamma   90.00
#
_symmetry.space_group_name_H-M   'P 1'
#
loop_
_entity.id
_entity.type
_entity.pdbx_description
1 polymer ?
#
loop_
_entity_poly.entity_id
_entity_poly.type
_entity_poly.pdbx_seq_one_letter_code
_entity_poly.pdbx_strand_id
1 'polypeptide(L)'
;MIVYSTTLQDLPSTEVLVVGSGSAGATAAITAARLGASVTLVERYGFMGGISTQVLDTFYGFYTPGSAPRKVVGGIPDLVIDGLLKRKAAIYRPNTYGAGQGITYDPETLKVV
;
A
#
# COMPACT_ATOMS: atom_id res chain seq x y z
N MET A 1 27.58 2.26 3.09
CA MET A 1 26.18 2.61 2.77
C MET A 1 26.21 3.33 1.43
N ILE A 2 25.63 2.75 0.39
CA ILE A 2 25.58 3.39 -0.94
C ILE A 2 24.42 4.39 -0.91
N VAL A 3 24.71 5.66 -1.15
CA VAL A 3 23.68 6.69 -1.33
C VAL A 3 23.32 6.69 -2.81
N TYR A 4 22.14 6.17 -3.14
CA TYR A 4 21.57 6.36 -4.46
C TYR A 4 20.94 7.75 -4.53
N SER A 5 21.43 8.59 -5.43
CA SER A 5 20.86 9.89 -5.72
C SER A 5 20.71 10.06 -7.23
N THR A 6 19.63 10.72 -7.62
CA THR A 6 19.41 11.19 -8.98
C THR A 6 18.72 12.55 -8.89
N THR A 7 18.99 13.42 -9.85
CA THR A 7 18.34 14.73 -9.95
C THR A 7 17.25 14.63 -11.00
N LEU A 8 16.02 14.90 -10.61
CA LEU A 8 14.91 15.05 -11.55
C LEU A 8 15.09 16.40 -12.25
N GLN A 9 15.25 16.37 -13.58
CA GLN A 9 15.51 17.59 -14.37
C GLN A 9 14.26 18.46 -14.50
N ASP A 10 13.11 17.82 -14.69
CA ASP A 10 11.81 18.47 -14.82
C ASP A 10 10.86 17.93 -13.75
N LEU A 11 10.39 18.83 -12.88
CA LEU A 11 9.30 18.52 -11.95
C LEU A 11 8.04 19.21 -12.46
N PRO A 12 6.90 18.51 -12.53
CA PRO A 12 5.64 19.16 -12.84
C PRO A 12 5.29 20.15 -11.72
N SER A 13 4.42 21.12 -12.02
CA SER A 13 3.87 21.99 -10.98
C SER A 13 3.23 21.12 -9.89
N THR A 14 3.72 21.22 -8.66
CA THR A 14 3.40 20.28 -7.58
C THR A 14 2.89 21.05 -6.38
N GLU A 15 1.68 20.74 -5.94
CA GLU A 15 1.12 21.23 -4.67
C GLU A 15 1.44 20.27 -3.52
N VAL A 16 1.47 18.96 -3.80
CA VAL A 16 1.80 17.93 -2.83
C VAL A 16 2.90 17.02 -3.37
N LEU A 17 4.08 17.06 -2.74
CA LEU A 17 5.17 16.12 -3.00
C LEU A 17 5.11 14.97 -1.99
N VAL A 18 4.97 13.74 -2.49
CA VAL A 18 5.05 12.53 -1.68
C VAL A 18 6.35 11.80 -2.00
N VAL A 19 7.15 11.54 -0.96
CA VAL A 19 8.43 10.84 -1.09
C VAL A 19 8.30 9.44 -0.49
N GLY A 20 8.34 8.42 -1.35
CA GLY A 20 8.13 7.02 -1.02
C GLY A 20 6.68 6.58 -1.29
N SER A 21 6.53 5.42 -1.92
CA SER A 21 5.25 4.84 -2.36
C SER A 21 4.87 3.58 -1.59
N GLY A 22 5.30 3.48 -0.33
CA GLY A 22 4.79 2.49 0.62
C GLY A 22 3.30 2.70 0.91
N SER A 23 2.73 1.86 1.78
CA SER A 23 1.30 1.93 2.14
C SER A 23 0.84 3.35 2.52
N ALA A 24 1.60 4.07 3.35
CA ALA A 24 1.29 5.44 3.74
C ALA A 24 1.42 6.43 2.57
N GLY A 25 2.51 6.39 1.82
CA GLY A 25 2.75 7.33 0.73
C GLY A 25 1.80 7.16 -0.45
N ALA A 26 1.57 5.91 -0.87
CA ALA A 26 0.61 5.61 -1.93
C ALA A 26 -0.81 6.07 -1.56
N THR A 27 -1.25 5.78 -0.32
CA THR A 27 -2.58 6.21 0.15
C THR A 27 -2.68 7.73 0.26
N ALA A 28 -1.63 8.42 0.74
CA ALA A 28 -1.58 9.89 0.80
C ALA A 28 -1.62 10.52 -0.60
N ALA A 29 -0.80 10.04 -1.53
CA ALA A 29 -0.76 10.54 -2.91
C ALA A 29 -2.11 10.37 -3.63
N ILE A 30 -2.72 9.19 -3.54
CA ILE A 30 -4.04 8.91 -4.12
C ILE A 30 -5.10 9.81 -3.48
N THR A 31 -5.07 10.00 -2.16
CA THR A 31 -6.05 10.85 -1.47
C THR A 31 -5.91 12.30 -1.89
N ALA A 32 -4.69 12.86 -1.90
CA ALA A 32 -4.43 14.23 -2.32
C ALA A 32 -4.86 14.47 -3.76
N ALA A 33 -4.54 13.55 -4.68
CA ALA A 33 -4.96 13.64 -6.07
C ALA A 33 -6.49 13.59 -6.22
N ARG A 34 -7.18 12.72 -5.46
CA ARG A 34 -8.66 12.67 -5.45
C ARG A 34 -9.31 13.93 -4.89
N LEU A 35 -8.60 14.68 -4.05
CA LEU A 35 -9.04 15.98 -3.55
C LEU A 35 -8.70 17.14 -4.51
N GLY A 36 -8.13 16.83 -5.68
CA GLY A 36 -7.88 17.80 -6.75
C GLY A 36 -6.51 18.46 -6.74
N ALA A 37 -5.61 18.07 -5.81
CA ALA A 37 -4.26 18.62 -5.78
C ALA A 37 -3.41 18.09 -6.94
N SER A 38 -2.50 18.91 -7.46
CA SER A 38 -1.41 18.46 -8.32
C SER A 38 -0.36 17.73 -7.49
N VAL A 39 -0.28 16.40 -7.63
CA VAL A 39 0.58 15.53 -6.81
C VAL A 39 1.76 14.98 -7.61
N THR A 40 2.95 15.09 -7.05
CA THR A 40 4.13 14.34 -7.50
C THR A 40 4.46 13.28 -6.47
N LEU A 41 4.47 12.01 -6.88
CA LEU A 41 4.92 10.88 -6.06
C LEU A 41 6.27 10.39 -6.60
N VAL A 42 7.27 10.33 -5.72
CA VAL A 42 8.61 9.83 -6.07
C VAL A 42 8.87 8.53 -5.32
N GLU A 43 9.24 7.50 -6.06
CA GLU A 43 9.65 6.21 -5.54
C GLU A 43 11.03 5.85 -6.10
N ARG A 44 11.91 5.32 -5.24
CA ARG A 44 13.26 4.89 -5.64
C ARG A 44 13.26 3.53 -6.33
N TYR A 45 12.24 2.71 -6.08
CA TYR A 45 12.05 1.41 -6.69
C TYR A 45 11.24 1.50 -7.99
N GLY A 46 11.36 0.48 -8.84
CA GLY A 46 10.55 0.35 -10.06
C GLY A 46 9.09 -0.08 -9.83
N PHE A 47 8.63 -0.08 -8.57
CA PHE A 47 7.31 -0.56 -8.18
C PHE A 47 6.87 0.09 -6.85
N MET A 48 5.54 0.14 -6.64
CA MET A 48 4.93 0.69 -5.42
C MET A 48 4.72 -0.37 -4.34
N GLY A 49 4.24 0.03 -3.16
CA GLY A 49 3.82 -0.86 -2.07
C GLY A 49 4.83 -1.01 -0.93
N GLY A 50 6.05 -0.49 -1.10
CA GLY A 50 7.06 -0.43 -0.04
C GLY A 50 7.44 -1.82 0.48
N ILE A 51 7.51 -2.00 1.79
CA ILE A 51 7.90 -3.28 2.41
C ILE A 51 6.90 -4.41 2.09
N SER A 52 5.64 -4.07 1.82
CA SER A 52 4.60 -5.04 1.46
C SER A 52 4.90 -5.78 0.15
N THR A 53 5.52 -5.11 -0.82
CA THR A 53 5.90 -5.71 -2.11
C THR A 53 7.33 -6.26 -2.13
N GLN A 54 8.06 -6.16 -1.02
CA GLN A 54 9.47 -6.58 -0.94
C GLN A 54 9.68 -7.85 -0.13
N VAL A 55 9.07 -7.95 1.06
CA VAL A 55 9.38 -9.06 2.00
C VAL A 55 8.18 -9.60 2.78
N LEU A 56 7.05 -8.89 2.81
CA LEU A 56 5.87 -9.33 3.55
C LEU A 56 4.95 -10.17 2.67
N ASP A 57 4.13 -10.99 3.32
CA ASP A 57 3.11 -11.81 2.69
C ASP A 57 1.70 -11.52 3.20
N THR A 58 1.55 -10.68 4.25
CA THR A 58 0.28 -10.53 4.96
C THR A 58 0.05 -9.10 5.44
N PHE A 59 -1.15 -8.58 5.17
CA PHE A 59 -1.64 -7.33 5.75
C PHE A 59 -2.33 -7.62 7.10
N TYR A 60 -1.89 -6.89 8.13
CA TYR A 60 -2.52 -6.86 9.46
C TYR A 60 -2.99 -5.45 9.78
N GLY A 61 -3.79 -5.31 10.84
CA GLY A 61 -4.25 -4.02 11.36
C GLY A 61 -5.50 -3.45 10.70
N PHE A 62 -6.11 -4.17 9.75
CA PHE A 62 -7.41 -3.77 9.18
C PHE A 62 -8.61 -4.21 10.01
N TYR A 63 -8.42 -5.21 10.87
CA TYR A 63 -9.46 -5.76 11.73
C TYR A 63 -9.01 -5.80 13.18
N THR A 64 -9.95 -5.69 14.12
CA THR A 64 -9.66 -5.90 15.54
C THR A 64 -9.22 -7.34 15.82
N PRO A 65 -8.35 -7.56 16.82
CA PRO A 65 -8.14 -8.88 17.40
C PRO A 65 -9.42 -9.50 17.99
N GLY A 66 -9.41 -10.82 18.14
CA GLY A 66 -10.48 -11.59 18.82
C GLY A 66 -11.15 -12.63 17.92
N SER A 67 -12.14 -13.32 18.48
CA SER A 67 -12.97 -14.32 17.79
C SER A 67 -14.02 -13.70 16.87
N ALA A 68 -14.40 -12.44 17.13
CA ALA A 68 -15.33 -11.65 16.32
C ALA A 68 -14.62 -10.39 15.78
N PRO A 69 -13.82 -10.51 14.71
CA PRO A 69 -13.06 -9.38 14.17
C PRO A 69 -13.99 -8.32 13.57
N ARG A 70 -13.71 -7.04 13.87
CA ARG A 70 -14.41 -5.88 13.29
C ARG A 70 -13.47 -5.12 12.38
N LYS A 71 -13.92 -4.75 11.18
CA LYS A 71 -13.16 -3.87 10.26
C LYS A 71 -12.98 -2.49 10.89
N VAL A 72 -11.75 -2.00 10.98
CA VAL A 72 -11.39 -0.70 11.58
C VAL A 72 -10.62 0.22 10.63
N VAL A 73 -9.98 -0.33 9.59
CA VAL A 73 -9.35 0.44 8.52
C VAL A 73 -9.92 -0.01 7.18
N GLY A 74 -10.40 0.93 6.38
CA GLY A 74 -10.90 0.71 5.01
C GLY A 74 -10.45 1.81 4.04
N GLY A 75 -11.16 1.96 2.93
CA GLY A 75 -10.90 3.00 1.94
C GLY A 75 -9.93 2.53 0.85
N ILE A 76 -8.84 3.27 0.60
CA ILE A 76 -7.86 2.89 -0.44
C ILE A 76 -7.32 1.46 -0.25
N PRO A 77 -6.98 0.99 0.97
CA PRO A 77 -6.57 -0.41 1.18
C PRO A 77 -7.61 -1.43 0.71
N ASP A 78 -8.92 -1.12 0.81
CA ASP A 78 -9.96 -2.03 0.32
C ASP A 78 -9.92 -2.16 -1.21
N LEU A 79 -9.63 -1.07 -1.93
CA LEU A 79 -9.45 -1.12 -3.38
C LEU A 79 -8.26 -2.01 -3.78
N VAL A 80 -7.18 -1.97 -3.01
CA VAL A 80 -6.00 -2.81 -3.23
C VAL A 80 -6.33 -4.29 -2.95
N ILE A 81 -7.00 -4.57 -1.82
CA ILE A 81 -7.44 -5.93 -1.49
C ILE A 81 -8.39 -6.47 -2.57
N ASP A 82 -9.37 -5.68 -3.00
CA ASP A 82 -10.29 -6.05 -4.07
C ASP A 82 -9.56 -6.36 -5.38
N GLY A 83 -8.56 -5.56 -5.72
CA GLY A 83 -7.73 -5.78 -6.91
C GLY A 83 -6.93 -7.08 -6.85
N LEU A 84 -6.41 -7.46 -5.68
CA LEU A 84 -5.73 -8.74 -5.45
C LEU A 84 -6.72 -9.91 -5.47
N LEU A 85 -7.86 -9.81 -4.80
CA LEU A 85 -8.89 -10.85 -4.76
C LEU A 85 -9.44 -11.15 -6.16
N LYS A 86 -9.69 -10.12 -6.98
CA LYS A 86 -10.10 -10.29 -8.39
C LYS A 86 -9.08 -11.07 -9.21
N ARG A 87 -7.81 -10.96 -8.87
CA ARG A 87 -6.69 -11.70 -9.51
C ARG A 87 -6.41 -13.05 -8.85
N LYS A 88 -7.20 -13.46 -7.85
CA LYS A 88 -6.96 -14.67 -7.03
C LYS A 88 -5.59 -14.66 -6.35
N ALA A 89 -5.08 -13.47 -6.03
CA ALA A 89 -3.76 -13.22 -5.48
C ALA A 89 -3.81 -12.82 -4.00
N ALA A 90 -4.95 -13.02 -3.32
CA ALA A 90 -5.08 -12.83 -1.89
C ALA A 90 -6.12 -13.79 -1.28
N ILE A 91 -5.96 -14.07 0.01
CA ILE A 91 -6.90 -14.83 0.83
C ILE A 91 -7.04 -14.19 2.22
N TYR A 92 -8.25 -14.25 2.77
CA TYR A 92 -8.46 -13.93 4.18
C TYR A 92 -8.00 -15.11 5.05
N ARG A 93 -7.13 -14.83 6.01
CA ARG A 93 -6.68 -15.81 7.01
C ARG A 93 -7.35 -15.55 8.35
N PRO A 94 -7.88 -16.59 9.01
CA PRO A 94 -8.36 -16.48 10.38
C PRO A 94 -7.26 -15.95 11.32
N ASN A 95 -7.69 -15.28 12.38
CA ASN A 95 -6.79 -14.75 13.41
C ASN A 95 -5.90 -15.87 13.95
N THR A 96 -4.58 -15.71 13.77
CA THR A 96 -3.57 -16.60 14.31
C THR A 96 -2.73 -15.77 15.30
N TYR A 97 -2.65 -16.22 16.55
CA TYR A 97 -1.84 -15.57 17.62
C TYR A 97 -2.25 -14.15 18.05
N GLY A 98 -3.51 -13.75 17.85
CA GLY A 98 -4.02 -12.50 18.43
C GLY A 98 -3.75 -11.23 17.61
N ALA A 99 -3.22 -11.36 16.40
CA ALA A 99 -2.97 -10.24 15.49
C ALA A 99 -4.25 -9.74 14.75
N GLY A 100 -5.39 -10.40 14.96
CA GLY A 100 -6.63 -10.15 14.21
C GLY A 100 -6.63 -10.87 12.86
N GLN A 101 -7.69 -10.67 12.08
CA GLN A 101 -7.81 -11.26 10.75
C GLN A 101 -6.74 -10.67 9.82
N GLY A 102 -5.92 -11.55 9.24
CA GLY A 102 -4.91 -11.18 8.26
C GLY A 102 -5.40 -11.38 6.83
N ILE A 103 -4.79 -10.69 5.89
CA ILE A 103 -4.99 -10.94 4.45
C ILE A 103 -3.64 -11.31 3.87
N THR A 104 -3.47 -12.58 3.52
CA THR A 104 -2.24 -13.05 2.87
C THR A 104 -2.36 -12.80 1.37
N TYR A 105 -1.29 -12.33 0.74
CA TYR A 105 -1.29 -11.92 -0.67
C TYR A 105 0.00 -12.34 -1.37
N ASP A 106 -0.05 -12.35 -2.71
CA ASP A 106 1.13 -12.48 -3.56
C ASP A 106 1.82 -11.11 -3.73
N PRO A 107 3.05 -10.93 -3.20
CA PRO A 107 3.72 -9.64 -3.19
C PRO A 107 4.10 -9.14 -4.59
N GLU A 108 4.24 -10.04 -5.57
CA GLU A 108 4.53 -9.65 -6.95
C GLU A 108 3.30 -9.10 -7.66
N THR A 109 2.15 -9.74 -7.49
CA THR A 109 0.88 -9.24 -8.02
C THR A 109 0.48 -7.93 -7.36
N LEU A 110 0.82 -7.71 -6.09
CA LEU A 110 0.58 -6.44 -5.40
C LEU A 110 1.26 -5.25 -6.10
N LYS A 111 2.36 -5.44 -6.83
CA LYS A 111 3.06 -4.35 -7.54
C LYS A 111 2.24 -3.76 -8.70
N VAL A 112 1.22 -4.48 -9.17
CA VAL A 112 0.39 -4.12 -10.35
C VAL A 112 -1.09 -3.94 -10.01
N VAL A 113 -1.41 -3.80 -8.73
CA VAL A 113 -2.75 -3.52 -8.20
C VAL A 113 -2.80 -2.12 -7.63
#